data_AF-A0A528GH69-F1
#
_entry.id   AF-A0A528GH69-F1
#
_cell.length_a   1.000
_cell.length_b   1.000
_cell.length_c   1.000
_cell.angle_alpha   90.00
_cell.angle_beta   90.00
_cell.angle_gamma   90.00
#
_symmetry.space_group_name_H-M   'P 1'
#
loop_
_entity.id
_entity.type
_entity.pdbx_description
1 polymer ?
#
loop_
_entity_poly.entity_id
_entity_poly.type
_entity_poly.pdbx_seq_one_letter_code
_entity_poly.pdbx_strand_id
1 'polypeptide(L)'
;EEGHEEGHHHHGEYDPHAWQSVHNAELYVKNIADAFCATDAAGCDTYRANAESYGQQLDALEAEIKAAVAEIPEDKRTIITSHDAFGYFEHEYGIKFLAPEGVSTESEASASDVAALIKQIRQDKAS
;
A
#
# COMPACT_ATOMS: atom_id res chain seq x y z
N GLU A 1 -22.42 26.15 -24.50
CA GLU A 1 -22.29 25.47 -23.20
C GLU A 1 -22.78 24.05 -23.41
N GLU A 2 -21.85 23.12 -23.58
CA GLU A 2 -22.17 21.70 -23.63
C GLU A 2 -21.34 21.06 -22.52
N GLY A 3 -22.05 20.59 -21.49
CA GLY A 3 -21.46 19.92 -20.34
C GLY A 3 -20.98 18.54 -20.77
N HIS A 4 -19.68 18.32 -20.65
CA HIS A 4 -19.11 16.98 -20.63
C HIS A 4 -19.51 16.32 -19.31
N GLU A 5 -20.44 15.38 -19.37
CA GLU A 5 -20.58 14.34 -18.36
C GLU A 5 -19.36 13.43 -18.47
N GLU A 6 -18.38 13.64 -17.59
CA GLU A 6 -17.28 12.68 -17.44
C GLU A 6 -17.81 11.43 -16.74
N GLY A 7 -17.68 10.30 -17.43
CA GLY A 7 -18.05 8.99 -16.94
C GLY A 7 -17.25 8.65 -15.69
N HIS A 8 -17.94 8.59 -14.56
CA HIS A 8 -17.42 7.99 -13.34
C HIS A 8 -17.14 6.50 -13.59
N HIS A 9 -15.89 6.20 -13.92
CA HIS A 9 -15.35 4.85 -13.89
C HIS A 9 -15.26 4.40 -12.42
N HIS A 10 -16.31 3.75 -11.94
CA HIS A 10 -16.34 3.08 -10.64
C HIS A 10 -15.44 1.85 -10.68
N HIS A 11 -14.16 2.05 -10.36
CA HIS A 11 -13.29 0.98 -9.88
C HIS A 11 -13.51 0.82 -8.37
N GLY A 12 -13.44 -0.42 -7.88
CA GLY A 12 -13.96 -0.81 -6.56
C GLY A 12 -13.63 0.18 -5.44
N GLU A 13 -14.58 0.38 -4.53
CA GLU A 13 -14.55 1.39 -3.44
C GLU A 13 -13.29 1.36 -2.54
N TYR A 14 -12.44 0.34 -2.66
CA TYR A 14 -11.35 0.04 -1.74
C TYR A 14 -9.99 -0.07 -2.44
N ASP A 15 -8.98 0.58 -1.86
CA ASP A 15 -7.57 0.46 -2.25
C ASP A 15 -7.09 -1.01 -2.15
N PRO A 16 -6.59 -1.62 -3.24
CA PRO A 16 -6.15 -3.02 -3.24
C PRO A 16 -4.78 -3.24 -2.60
N HIS A 17 -4.02 -2.19 -2.28
CA HIS A 17 -2.62 -2.27 -1.81
C HIS A 17 -2.47 -2.63 -0.33
N ALA A 18 -3.44 -3.35 0.23
CA ALA A 18 -3.51 -3.71 1.64
C ALA A 18 -2.30 -4.52 2.13
N TRP A 19 -1.58 -5.21 1.24
CA TRP A 19 -0.36 -5.98 1.59
C TRP A 19 0.79 -5.13 2.12
N GLN A 20 0.73 -3.81 1.97
CA GLN A 20 1.76 -2.90 2.46
C GLN A 20 1.70 -2.66 3.97
N SER A 21 0.60 -3.03 4.62
CA SER A 21 0.53 -3.17 6.08
C SER A 21 0.99 -4.57 6.45
N VAL A 22 2.02 -4.67 7.30
CA VAL A 22 2.47 -5.97 7.82
C VAL A 22 1.35 -6.68 8.56
N HIS A 23 0.51 -5.94 9.29
CA HIS A 23 -0.64 -6.53 9.98
C HIS A 23 -1.66 -7.16 9.02
N ASN A 24 -1.92 -6.52 7.88
CA ASN A 24 -2.76 -7.13 6.83
C ASN A 24 -2.08 -8.36 6.22
N ALA A 25 -0.76 -8.35 6.04
CA ALA A 25 -0.03 -9.52 5.55
C ALA A 25 -0.14 -10.72 6.52
N GLU A 26 -0.11 -10.50 7.83
CA GLU A 26 -0.36 -11.54 8.84
C GLU A 26 -1.77 -12.15 8.69
N LEU A 27 -2.78 -11.29 8.50
CA LEU A 27 -4.15 -11.74 8.24
C LEU A 27 -4.23 -12.58 6.96
N TYR A 28 -3.51 -12.19 5.91
CA TYR A 28 -3.47 -12.93 4.65
C TYR A 28 -2.86 -14.31 4.85
N VAL A 29 -1.71 -14.40 5.52
CA VAL A 29 -1.02 -15.65 5.81
C VAL A 29 -1.90 -16.61 6.60
N LYS A 30 -2.59 -16.09 7.63
CA LYS A 30 -3.54 -16.87 8.41
C LYS A 30 -4.68 -17.41 7.54
N ASN A 31 -5.31 -16.55 6.74
CA ASN A 31 -6.41 -16.95 5.87
C ASN A 31 -5.98 -17.99 4.83
N ILE A 32 -4.76 -17.87 4.28
CA ILE A 32 -4.19 -18.83 3.33
C ILE A 32 -3.99 -20.19 4.02
N ALA A 33 -3.40 -20.21 5.22
CA ALA A 33 -3.18 -21.45 5.96
C ALA A 33 -4.52 -22.13 6.33
N ASP A 34 -5.51 -21.37 6.77
CA ASP A 34 -6.85 -21.89 7.08
C ASP A 34 -7.53 -22.46 5.83
N ALA A 35 -7.44 -21.78 4.68
CA ALA A 35 -7.98 -22.27 3.41
C ALA A 35 -7.28 -23.55 2.93
N PHE A 36 -5.96 -23.64 3.10
CA PHE A 36 -5.20 -24.84 2.76
C PHE A 36 -5.56 -26.00 3.68
N CYS A 37 -5.70 -25.78 4.98
CA CYS A 37 -6.19 -26.80 5.93
C CYS A 37 -7.60 -27.29 5.57
N ALA A 38 -8.49 -26.40 5.13
CA ALA A 38 -9.85 -26.77 4.72
C ALA A 38 -9.88 -27.62 3.45
N THR A 39 -8.88 -27.46 2.57
CA THR A 39 -8.78 -28.18 1.29
C THR A 39 -7.95 -29.46 1.38
N ASP A 40 -6.88 -29.45 2.18
CA ASP A 40 -5.97 -30.56 2.45
C ASP A 40 -5.70 -30.69 3.95
N ALA A 41 -6.51 -31.53 4.60
CA ALA A 41 -6.39 -31.80 6.04
C ALA A 41 -5.09 -32.55 6.40
N ALA A 42 -4.51 -33.34 5.50
CA ALA A 42 -3.29 -34.09 5.77
C ALA A 42 -2.05 -33.17 5.82
N GLY A 43 -2.07 -32.08 5.04
CA GLY A 43 -1.03 -31.06 5.04
C GLY A 43 -1.15 -30.00 6.15
N CYS A 44 -2.25 -29.98 6.91
CA CYS A 44 -2.61 -28.84 7.76
C CYS A 44 -1.57 -28.48 8.83
N ASP A 45 -0.94 -29.47 9.49
CA ASP A 45 0.09 -29.21 10.48
C ASP A 45 1.30 -28.49 9.86
N THR A 46 1.67 -28.85 8.63
CA THR A 46 2.75 -28.19 7.88
C THR A 46 2.38 -26.75 7.53
N TYR A 47 1.15 -26.50 7.07
CA TYR A 47 0.71 -25.14 6.72
C TYR A 47 0.70 -24.21 7.93
N ARG A 48 0.23 -24.72 9.08
CA ARG A 48 0.23 -23.96 10.33
C ARG A 48 1.64 -23.68 10.84
N ALA A 49 2.53 -24.66 10.81
CA ALA A 49 3.92 -24.46 11.20
C ALA A 49 4.63 -23.43 10.30
N ASN A 50 4.36 -23.46 8.99
CA ASN A 50 4.89 -22.48 8.05
C ASN A 50 4.31 -21.08 8.29
N ALA A 51 3.00 -20.98 8.55
CA ALA A 51 2.35 -19.71 8.85
C ALA A 51 2.89 -19.08 10.14
N GLU A 52 3.13 -19.88 11.19
CA GLU A 52 3.75 -19.42 12.43
C GLU A 52 5.20 -18.94 12.19
N SER A 53 6.00 -19.73 11.48
CA SER A 53 7.38 -19.35 11.16
C SER A 53 7.47 -18.10 10.30
N TYR A 54 6.54 -17.90 9.37
CA TYR A 54 6.48 -16.70 8.55
C TYR A 54 5.92 -15.50 9.33
N GLY A 55 4.98 -15.71 10.26
CA GLY A 55 4.52 -14.68 11.20
C GLY A 55 5.67 -14.08 12.01
N GLN A 56 6.59 -14.89 12.50
CA GLN A 56 7.79 -14.39 13.19
C GLN A 56 8.70 -13.53 12.30
N GLN A 57 8.73 -13.80 10.98
CA GLN A 57 9.46 -12.96 10.03
C GLN A 57 8.74 -11.64 9.78
N LEU A 58 7.40 -11.65 9.76
CA LEU A 58 6.59 -10.43 9.65
C LEU A 58 6.73 -9.56 10.91
N ASP A 59 6.72 -10.14 12.10
CA ASP A 59 6.99 -9.41 13.36
C ASP A 59 8.36 -8.71 13.32
N ALA A 60 9.39 -9.41 12.84
CA ALA A 60 10.72 -8.86 12.69
C ALA A 60 10.77 -7.73 11.66
N LEU A 61 10.09 -7.92 10.52
CA LEU A 61 9.98 -6.92 9.46
C LEU A 61 9.26 -5.65 9.94
N GLU A 62 8.18 -5.80 10.71
CA GLU A 62 7.45 -4.66 11.30
C GLU A 62 8.35 -3.81 12.19
N ALA A 63 9.16 -4.45 13.03
CA ALA A 63 10.13 -3.76 13.87
C ALA A 63 11.22 -3.07 13.04
N GLU A 64 11.71 -3.72 11.97
CA GLU A 64 12.69 -3.16 11.06
C GLU A 64 12.16 -1.91 10.33
N ILE A 65 10.94 -1.98 9.79
CA ILE A 65 10.30 -0.85 9.09
C ILE A 65 10.15 0.32 10.07
N LYS A 66 9.58 0.08 11.27
CA LYS A 66 9.40 1.13 12.28
C LYS A 66 10.72 1.77 12.69
N ALA A 67 11.78 0.99 12.85
CA ALA A 67 13.10 1.52 13.16
C ALA A 67 13.64 2.39 12.02
N ALA A 68 13.58 1.90 10.78
CA ALA A 68 14.06 2.62 9.60
C ALA A 68 13.30 3.94 9.37
N VAL A 69 11.97 3.94 9.52
CA VAL A 69 11.16 5.16 9.37
C VAL A 69 11.45 6.16 10.48
N ALA A 70 11.72 5.69 11.71
CA ALA A 70 12.08 6.57 12.83
C ALA A 70 13.40 7.32 12.61
N GLU A 71 14.33 6.78 11.81
CA GLU A 71 15.57 7.46 11.43
C GLU A 71 15.36 8.63 10.46
N ILE A 72 14.22 8.67 9.76
CA ILE A 72 13.89 9.73 8.81
C ILE A 72 13.26 10.90 9.59
N PRO A 73 13.83 12.12 9.52
CA PRO A 73 13.19 13.31 10.07
C PRO A 73 11.77 13.50 9.51
N GLU A 74 10.81 13.86 10.35
CA GLU A 74 9.39 13.96 9.95
C GLU A 74 9.18 14.91 8.75
N ASP A 75 9.94 16.00 8.68
CA ASP A 75 9.91 16.97 7.57
C ASP A 75 10.47 16.42 6.25
N LYS A 76 11.05 15.22 6.26
CA LYS A 76 11.59 14.51 5.10
C LYS A 76 10.82 13.23 4.75
N ARG A 77 9.69 12.95 5.40
CA ARG A 77 8.87 11.76 5.13
C ARG A 77 7.86 12.02 4.01
N THR A 78 8.33 12.53 2.87
CA THR A 78 7.52 12.68 1.66
C THR A 78 8.19 11.95 0.51
N ILE A 79 7.46 11.06 -0.16
CA ILE A 79 7.94 10.29 -1.32
C ILE A 79 7.03 10.57 -2.52
N ILE A 80 7.63 10.67 -3.71
CA ILE A 80 6.89 10.81 -4.96
C ILE A 80 6.94 9.48 -5.71
N THR A 81 5.78 8.94 -6.06
CA THR A 81 5.62 7.68 -6.80
C THR A 81 4.93 7.92 -8.14
N SER A 82 4.84 6.87 -8.98
CA SER A 82 4.15 6.96 -10.27
C SER A 82 2.63 6.93 -10.14
N HIS A 83 2.09 6.15 -9.21
CA HIS A 83 0.66 6.06 -8.92
C HIS A 83 0.40 5.95 -7.42
N ASP A 84 -0.84 6.19 -7.03
CA ASP A 84 -1.28 6.22 -5.63
C ASP A 84 -1.45 4.79 -5.07
N ALA A 85 -0.31 4.17 -4.78
CA ALA A 85 -0.24 2.77 -4.37
C ALA A 85 -0.02 2.59 -2.88
N PHE A 86 0.30 3.65 -2.14
CA PHE A 86 0.96 3.54 -0.83
C PHE A 86 0.10 3.95 0.37
N GLY A 87 -1.22 4.05 0.21
CA GLY A 87 -2.14 4.51 1.25
C GLY A 87 -2.05 3.71 2.55
N TYR A 88 -1.94 2.38 2.49
CA TYR A 88 -1.76 1.55 3.69
C TYR A 88 -0.40 1.79 4.36
N PHE A 89 0.68 1.91 3.60
CA PHE A 89 2.00 2.21 4.16
C PHE A 89 2.03 3.60 4.82
N GLU A 90 1.40 4.59 4.17
CA GLU A 90 1.23 5.94 4.72
C GLU A 90 0.48 5.90 6.05
N HIS A 91 -0.64 5.17 6.12
CA HIS A 91 -1.42 5.03 7.34
C HIS A 91 -0.64 4.35 8.49
N GLU A 92 0.11 3.29 8.19
CA GLU A 92 0.83 2.51 9.22
C GLU A 92 2.09 3.22 9.72
N TYR A 93 2.82 3.91 8.84
CA TYR A 93 4.17 4.39 9.15
C TYR A 93 4.35 5.91 9.03
N GLY A 94 3.35 6.66 8.57
CA GLY A 94 3.38 8.11 8.54
C GLY A 94 4.36 8.70 7.51
N ILE A 95 4.61 7.98 6.41
CA ILE A 95 5.27 8.53 5.23
C ILE A 95 4.21 9.03 4.26
N LYS A 96 4.26 10.31 3.90
CA LYS A 96 3.36 10.91 2.91
C LYS A 96 3.77 10.50 1.51
N PHE A 97 2.84 9.98 0.72
CA PHE A 97 3.07 9.71 -0.70
C PHE A 97 2.35 10.72 -1.59
N LEU A 98 3.01 11.12 -2.67
CA LEU A 98 2.46 11.97 -3.71
C LEU A 98 2.56 11.23 -5.04
N ALA A 99 1.46 11.15 -5.78
CA ALA A 99 1.41 10.50 -7.07
C ALA A 99 0.64 11.33 -8.11
N PRO A 100 1.04 11.28 -9.39
CA PRO A 100 0.30 11.89 -10.48
C PRO A 100 -0.85 11.02 -10.97
N GLU A 101 -0.73 9.68 -10.88
CA GLU A 101 -1.79 8.73 -11.19
C GLU A 101 -2.54 8.33 -9.92
N GLY A 102 -3.85 8.06 -10.04
CA GLY A 102 -4.67 7.57 -8.93
C GLY A 102 -4.35 6.12 -8.55
N VAL A 103 -5.22 5.51 -7.73
CA VAL A 103 -5.00 4.15 -7.19
C VAL A 103 -5.00 3.05 -8.26
N SER A 104 -5.74 3.26 -9.36
CA SER A 104 -5.73 2.37 -10.53
C SER A 104 -4.77 2.89 -11.59
N THR A 105 -3.94 2.00 -12.15
CA THR A 105 -3.04 2.30 -13.28
C THR A 105 -3.70 2.06 -14.65
N GLU A 106 -5.01 1.81 -14.70
CA GLU A 106 -5.74 1.61 -15.97
C GLU A 106 -5.96 2.92 -16.76
N SER A 107 -5.66 4.07 -16.15
CA SER A 107 -5.64 5.37 -16.81
C SER A 107 -4.29 6.06 -16.59
N GLU A 108 -3.62 6.47 -17.67
CA GLU A 108 -2.39 7.28 -17.61
C GLU A 108 -2.68 8.67 -17.04
N ALA A 109 -1.71 9.25 -16.31
CA ALA A 109 -1.83 10.62 -15.80
C ALA A 109 -1.97 11.63 -16.95
N SER A 110 -2.90 12.57 -16.82
CA SER A 110 -3.01 13.67 -17.77
C SER A 110 -1.89 14.70 -17.55
N ALA A 111 -1.64 15.54 -18.57
CA ALA A 111 -0.70 16.66 -18.42
C ALA A 111 -1.10 17.64 -17.30
N SER A 112 -2.40 17.72 -16.97
CA SER A 112 -2.91 18.53 -15.86
C SER A 112 -2.52 17.93 -14.50
N ASP A 113 -2.61 16.60 -14.36
CA ASP A 113 -2.29 15.90 -13.11
C ASP A 113 -0.79 16.01 -12.80
N VAL A 114 0.06 15.86 -13.82
CA VAL A 114 1.50 16.08 -13.70
C VAL A 114 1.81 17.53 -13.30
N ALA A 115 1.12 18.51 -13.89
CA ALA A 115 1.32 19.92 -13.53
C ALA A 115 0.88 20.23 -12.09
N ALA A 116 -0.21 19.62 -11.62
CA ALA A 116 -0.68 19.74 -10.25
C ALA A 116 0.33 19.15 -9.25
N LEU A 117 0.88 17.97 -9.55
CA LEU A 117 1.93 17.34 -8.74
C LEU A 117 3.18 18.21 -8.66
N ILE A 118 3.67 18.75 -9.79
CA ILE A 118 4.84 19.65 -9.80
C ILE A 118 4.60 20.87 -8.90
N LYS A 119 3.38 21.42 -8.91
CA LYS A 119 3.01 22.54 -8.04
C LYS A 119 3.05 22.13 -6.56
N GLN A 120 2.50 20.97 -6.23
CA GLN A 120 2.51 20.43 -4.86
C GLN A 120 3.93 20.19 -4.33
N ILE A 121 4.80 19.56 -5.13
CA ILE A 121 6.21 19.31 -4.77
C ILE A 121 6.94 20.61 -4.41
N ARG A 122 6.74 21.67 -5.22
CA ARG A 122 7.35 22.99 -4.97
C ARG A 122 6.82 23.66 -3.70
N GLN A 123 5.54 23.45 -3.37
CA GLN A 123 4.92 24.01 -2.17
C GLN A 123 5.39 23.31 -0.90
N ASP A 124 5.45 21.98 -0.93
CA ASP A 124 5.85 21.14 0.21
C ASP A 124 7.37 21.15 0.44
N LYS A 125 8.14 21.74 -0.49
CA LYS A 125 9.62 21.68 -0.51
C LYS A 125 10.15 20.25 -0.40
N ALA A 126 9.38 19.28 -0.88
CA ALA A 126 9.79 17.89 -0.95
C ALA A 126 11.02 17.79 -1.86
N SER A 127 12.08 17.14 -1.38
CA SER A 127 13.36 16.97 -2.08
C SER A 127 13.75 15.51 -2.18
#